data_AF-Q1LP61-F1
#
_entry.id   AF-Q1LP61-F1
#
_cell.length_a   1.000
_cell.length_b   1.000
_cell.length_c   1.000
_cell.angle_alpha   90.00
_cell.angle_beta   90.00
_cell.angle_gamma   90.00
#
_symmetry.space_group_name_H-M   'P 1'
#
loop_
_entity.id
_entity.type
_entity.pdbx_description
1 polymer ?
#
loop_
_entity_poly.entity_id
_entity_poly.type
_entity_poly.pdbx_seq_one_letter_code
_entity_poly.pdbx_strand_id
1 'polypeptide(L)' 'MFVCHNQSCGARWAPDEVDIHNEGQGPLFRCPLCGARNHLKANQGRDGAVTYKQIPREHVAKTPPSAEAKRATPPRRRS' A
#
# COMPACT_ATOMS: atom_id res chain seq x y z
N MET A 1 -4.77 -8.12 -7.33
CA MET A 1 -5.61 -9.00 -6.50
C MET A 1 -4.96 -9.08 -5.13
N PHE A 2 -5.73 -8.82 -4.08
CA PHE A 2 -5.33 -8.90 -2.68
C PHE A 2 -6.16 -9.98 -1.97
N VAL A 3 -5.63 -10.52 -0.88
CA VAL A 3 -6.26 -11.59 -0.10
C VAL A 3 -6.23 -11.20 1.37
N CYS A 4 -7.35 -11.31 2.07
CA CYS A 4 -7.36 -11.08 3.51
C CYS A 4 -6.53 -12.16 4.23
N HIS A 5 -5.49 -11.74 4.98
CA HIS A 5 -4.66 -12.64 5.79
C HIS A 5 -5.30 -13.04 7.12
N ASN A 6 -6.51 -12.56 7.42
CA ASN A 6 -7.25 -13.07 8.57
C ASN A 6 -7.70 -14.52 8.27
N GLN A 7 -7.25 -15.47 9.09
CA GLN A 7 -7.46 -16.91 8.87
C GLN A 7 -8.95 -17.25 8.69
N SER A 8 -9.83 -16.57 9.42
CA SER A 8 -11.28 -16.79 9.34
C SER A 8 -11.97 -16.13 8.15
N CYS A 9 -11.30 -15.24 7.41
CA CYS A 9 -11.91 -14.47 6.31
C CYS A 9 -11.47 -14.98 4.94
N GLY A 10 -10.18 -14.95 4.62
CA GLY A 10 -9.64 -15.42 3.34
C GLY A 10 -10.19 -14.73 2.07
N ALA A 11 -10.98 -13.66 2.20
CA ALA A 11 -11.62 -12.98 1.08
C ALA A 11 -10.62 -12.38 0.09
N ARG A 12 -11.01 -12.35 -1.19
CA ARG A 12 -10.18 -11.82 -2.29
C ARG A 12 -10.77 -10.52 -2.80
N TRP A 13 -9.91 -9.55 -3.10
CA TRP A 13 -10.29 -8.21 -3.52
C TRP A 13 -9.49 -7.75 -4.73
N ALA A 14 -10.14 -7.08 -5.67
CA ALA A 14 -9.45 -6.27 -6.65
C ALA A 14 -8.84 -5.03 -5.99
N PRO A 15 -7.76 -4.46 -6.56
CA PRO A 15 -7.15 -3.25 -6.01
C PRO A 15 -8.07 -2.04 -5.96
N ASP A 16 -9.08 -2.00 -6.83
CA ASP A 16 -10.08 -0.92 -6.93
C ASP A 16 -11.24 -1.09 -5.93
N GLU A 17 -11.40 -2.28 -5.35
CA GLU A 17 -12.47 -2.60 -4.38
C GLU A 17 -12.09 -2.29 -2.93
N VAL A 18 -10.85 -1.87 -2.68
CA VAL A 18 -10.34 -1.62 -1.33
C VAL A 18 -9.68 -0.26 -1.25
N ASP A 19 -9.89 0.41 -0.13
CA ASP A 19 -9.18 1.65 0.17
C ASP A 19 -7.79 1.35 0.75
N ILE A 20 -6.76 1.96 0.15
CA ILE A 20 -5.36 1.80 0.54
C ILE A 20 -4.93 3.08 1.27
N HIS A 21 -4.60 2.92 2.55
CA HIS A 21 -4.13 4.01 3.40
C HIS A 21 -2.71 3.75 3.89
N ASN A 22 -2.00 4.82 4.24
CA ASN A 22 -0.70 4.72 4.90
C ASN A 22 -0.83 5.12 6.37
N GLU A 23 -0.79 4.14 7.28
CA GLU A 23 -0.94 4.36 8.74
C GLU A 23 0.43 4.45 9.46
N GLY A 24 1.49 4.90 8.77
CA GLY A 24 2.83 5.09 9.33
C GLY A 24 3.75 3.86 9.31
N GLN A 25 3.24 2.69 8.90
CA GLN A 25 4.00 1.45 8.69
C GLN A 25 4.06 1.04 7.21
N GLY A 26 3.72 1.96 6.30
CA GLY A 26 3.57 1.71 4.88
C GLY A 26 2.10 1.56 4.46
N PRO A 27 1.86 1.38 3.16
CA PRO A 27 0.51 1.26 2.62
C PRO A 27 -0.12 -0.04 3.10
N LEU A 28 -1.38 0.03 3.52
CA LEU A 28 -2.19 -1.11 3.92
C LEU A 28 -3.63 -0.88 3.50
N PHE A 29 -4.39 -1.95 3.33
CA PHE A 29 -5.84 -1.85 3.21
C PHE A 29 -6.52 -2.59 4.37
N ARG A 30 -7.70 -2.10 4.74
CA ARG A 30 -8.56 -2.77 5.72
C ARG A 30 -9.58 -3.62 4.96
N CYS A 31 -9.70 -4.88 5.33
CA CYS A 31 -10.66 -5.77 4.69
C CYS A 31 -12.10 -5.29 4.97
N PRO A 32 -12.92 -5.03 3.93
CA PRO A 32 -14.31 -4.56 4.13
C PRO A 32 -15.19 -5.53 4.91
N LEU A 33 -14.89 -6.84 4.84
CA LEU A 33 -15.70 -7.87 5.52
C LEU A 33 -15.36 -8.07 7.00
N CYS A 34 -14.10 -7.92 7.40
CA CYS A 34 -13.67 -8.28 8.76
C CYS A 34 -12.80 -7.22 9.46
N GLY A 35 -12.48 -6.11 8.79
CA GLY A 35 -11.66 -5.02 9.33
C GLY A 35 -10.17 -5.36 9.51
N ALA A 36 -9.73 -6.56 9.14
CA ALA A 36 -8.34 -6.95 9.29
C ALA A 36 -7.40 -6.11 8.41
N ARG A 37 -6.23 -5.77 8.96
CA ARG A 37 -5.19 -4.97 8.30
C ARG A 37 -4.31 -5.85 7.42
N ASN A 38 -4.22 -5.50 6.13
CA ASN A 38 -3.44 -6.22 5.14
C ASN A 38 -2.40 -5.28 4.54
N HIS A 39 -1.12 -5.59 4.76
CA HIS A 39 -0.02 -4.71 4.37
C HIS A 39 0.34 -4.87 2.90
N LEU A 40 0.66 -3.75 2.28
CA LEU A 40 1.06 -3.65 0.89
C LEU A 40 2.45 -3.02 0.80
N LYS A 41 3.07 -3.17 -0.36
CA LYS A 41 4.27 -2.48 -0.77
C LYS A 41 3.94 -1.66 -2.01
N ALA A 42 4.14 -0.36 -1.92
CA ALA A 42 4.10 0.53 -3.07
C ALA A 42 5.38 0.37 -3.89
N ASN A 43 5.23 0.24 -5.21
CA ASN A 43 6.33 0.21 -6.15
C ASN A 43 6.08 1.27 -7.23
N GLN A 44 7.02 2.20 -7.35
CA GLN A 44 6.96 3.25 -8.37
C GLN A 44 7.46 2.68 -9.71
N GLY A 45 6.56 2.65 -10.69
CA GLY A 45 6.89 2.39 -12.08
C GLY A 45 7.71 3.55 -12.66
N ARG A 46 8.41 3.28 -13.78
CA ARG A 46 9.25 4.29 -14.47
C ARG A 46 8.45 5.49 -14.97
N ASP A 47 7.18 5.28 -15.28
CA ASP A 47 6.22 6.30 -15.71
C ASP A 47 5.59 7.10 -14.56
N GLY A 48 6.02 6.86 -13.31
CA GLY A 48 5.44 7.49 -12.12
C GLY A 48 4.16 6.82 -11.61
N ALA A 49 3.69 5.77 -12.29
CA ALA A 49 2.56 4.97 -11.81
C ALA A 49 2.92 4.21 -10.52
N VAL A 50 2.08 4.34 -9.49
CA VAL A 50 2.24 3.58 -8.25
C VAL A 50 1.49 2.26 -8.36
N THR A 51 2.20 1.16 -8.17
CA THR A 51 1.62 -0.18 -8.14
C THR A 51 1.72 -0.76 -6.73
N TYR A 52 0.66 -1.39 -6.25
CA TYR A 52 0.63 -1.98 -4.92
C TYR A 52 0.71 -3.50 -5.00
N LYS A 53 1.62 -4.08 -4.21
CA LYS A 53 1.76 -5.53 -4.07
C LYS A 53 1.57 -5.93 -2.61
N GLN A 54 0.70 -6.90 -2.35
CA GLN A 54 0.51 -7.41 -1.00
C GLN A 54 1.75 -8.13 -0.48
N ILE A 55 2.09 -7.87 0.79
CA ILE A 55 3.21 -8.51 1.47
C ILE A 55 2.75 -9.24 2.73
N PRO A 56 3.38 -10.38 3.08
CA PRO A 56 3.13 -11.06 4.35
C PRO A 56 3.52 -10.18 5.52
N ARG A 57 2.90 -10.41 6.68
CA ARG A 57 3.18 -9.64 7.89
C ARG A 57 4.64 -9.75 8.32
N GLU A 58 5.27 -10.90 8.12
CA GLU A 58 6.70 -11.08 8.44
C GLU A 58 7.63 -10.19 7.60
N HIS A 59 7.17 -9.69 6.44
CA HIS A 59 7.96 -8.88 5.52
C HIS A 59 7.77 -7.37 5.73
N VAL A 60 6.85 -6.96 6.61
CA VAL A 60 6.58 -5.55 6.91
C VAL A 60 7.79 -4.90 7.60
N ALA A 61 8.43 -5.59 8.55
CA ALA A 61 9.57 -5.07 9.30
C ALA A 61 10.86 -4.88 8.47
N LYS A 62 10.95 -5.52 7.29
CA LYS A 62 12.12 -5.45 6.39
C LYS A 62 11.94 -4.50 5.22
N THR A 63 10.73 -3.96 5.05
CA THR A 63 10.48 -2.97 4.01
C THR A 63 10.74 -1.60 4.62
N PRO A 64 11.86 -0.91 4.29
CA PRO A 64 11.99 0.49 4.68
C PRO A 64 10.76 1.24 4.15
N PRO A 65 10.22 2.22 4.89
CA PRO A 65 9.08 3.02 4.41
C PRO A 65 9.47 3.56 3.04
N SER A 66 8.92 2.97 1.98
CA SER A 66 9.29 3.26 0.61
C SER A 66 8.85 4.70 0.34
N ALA A 67 9.77 5.64 0.56
CA ALA A 67 9.98 6.90 -0.14
C ALA A 67 8.75 7.69 -0.62
N GLU A 68 7.61 7.64 0.09
CA GLU A 68 6.40 8.40 -0.24
C GLU A 68 6.34 9.76 0.46
N ALA A 69 7.51 10.36 0.74
CA ALA A 69 7.58 11.70 1.34
C ALA A 69 8.50 12.68 0.61
N LYS A 70 9.04 12.35 -0.58
CA LYS A 70 9.99 13.24 -1.29
C LYS A 70 9.69 13.42 -2.77
N ARG A 71 8.45 13.72 -3.18
CA ARG A 71 8.22 14.34 -4.50
C ARG A 71 6.89 15.06 -4.66
N ALA A 72 6.54 15.91 -3.70
CA ALA A 72 5.52 16.93 -3.90
C ALA A 72 6.12 18.32 -3.65
N THR A 73 6.99 18.78 -4.57
CA THR A 73 7.19 20.22 -4.76
C THR A 73 7.49 20.45 -6.24
N PRO A 74 6.62 21.15 -7.00
CA PRO A 74 6.92 21.53 -8.37
C PRO A 74 8.06 22.58 -8.38
N PRO A 75 8.86 22.68 -9.45
CA PRO A 75 9.87 23.71 -9.56
C PRO A 75 9.17 25.07 -9.68
N ARG A 76 9.25 25.91 -8.64
CA ARG A 76 8.87 27.32 -8.77
C ARG A 76 9.95 28.03 -9.57
N ARG A 77 9.76 28.10 -10.88
CA ARG A 77 10.49 28.95 -11.82
C ARG A 77 9.92 30.37 -11.71
N ARG A 78 10.74 31.35 -11.31
CA ARG A 78 10.59 32.81 -11.49
C ARG A 78 11.73 33.50 -10.74
N SER A 79 12.42 34.51 -11.22
CA SER A 79 12.61 35.17 -12.53
C SER A 79 13.85 36.04 -12.32
#